data_AF-A0A252CR38-F1
#
_entry.id   AF-A0A252CR38-F1
#
_cell.length_a   1.000
_cell.length_b   1.000
_cell.length_c   1.000
_cell.angle_alpha   90.00
_cell.angle_beta   90.00
_cell.angle_gamma   90.00
#
_symmetry.space_group_name_H-M   'P 1'
#
loop_
_entity.id
_entity.type
_entity.pdbx_description
1 polymer ?
#
loop_
_entity_poly.entity_id
_entity_poly.type
_entity_poly.pdbx_seq_one_letter_code
_entity_poly.pdbx_strand_id
1 'polypeptide(L)' 'MLSKRFPSRDEVLAVVTLIMVIGSLTLAIIDEKSRPQFLDLTKFAVGTYVGMLIPRSSLKDR' A
#
# COMPACT_ATOMS: atom_id res chain seq x y z
N MET A 1 32.73 0.26 -4.68
CA MET A 1 31.90 1.46 -4.43
C MET A 1 30.44 1.05 -4.54
N LEU A 2 29.69 0.95 -3.43
CA LEU A 2 28.24 0.78 -3.50
C LEU A 2 27.65 2.10 -4.03
N SER A 3 27.22 2.10 -5.28
CA SER A 3 26.39 3.19 -5.80
C SER A 3 25.09 3.19 -5.00
N LYS A 4 24.93 4.14 -4.06
CA LYS A 4 23.66 4.38 -3.38
C LYS A 4 22.66 4.87 -4.41
N ARG A 5 21.94 3.94 -5.04
CA ARG A 5 20.79 4.25 -5.88
C ARG A 5 19.64 4.55 -4.92
N PHE A 6 19.19 5.80 -4.90
CA PHE A 6 17.98 6.12 -4.16
C PHE A 6 16.81 5.35 -4.79
N PRO A 7 15.98 4.67 -3.99
CA PRO A 7 14.85 3.90 -4.51
C PRO A 7 13.87 4.84 -5.21
N SER A 8 13.22 4.34 -6.27
CA SER A 8 12.21 5.12 -6.97
C SER A 8 10.99 5.34 -6.09
N ARG A 9 10.18 6.36 -6.40
CA ARG A 9 8.91 6.61 -5.68
C ARG A 9 8.03 5.35 -5.66
N ASP A 10 7.99 4.63 -6.77
CA ASP A 10 7.15 3.44 -6.92
C ASP A 10 7.68 2.27 -6.09
N GLU A 11 9.01 2.14 -5.97
CA GLU A 11 9.66 1.15 -5.13
C GLU A 11 9.39 1.42 -3.64
N VAL A 12 9.54 2.68 -3.20
CA VAL A 12 9.19 3.09 -1.83
C VAL A 12 7.72 2.84 -1.55
N LEU A 13 6.84 3.22 -2.50
CA LEU A 13 5.41 3.03 -2.35
C LEU A 13 5.06 1.53 -2.23
N ALA A 14 5.63 0.68 -3.08
CA ALA A 14 5.41 -0.76 -3.03
C ALA A 14 5.84 -1.38 -1.70
N VAL A 15 7.01 -0.98 -1.18
CA VAL A 15 7.53 -1.46 0.11
C VAL A 15 6.63 -1.01 1.26
N VAL A 16 6.20 0.25 1.28
CA VAL A 16 5.30 0.79 2.32
C VAL A 16 3.95 0.08 2.29
N THR A 17 3.36 -0.10 1.10
CA THR A 17 2.10 -0.84 0.95
C THR A 17 2.25 -2.29 1.42
N LEU A 18 3.36 -2.96 1.09
CA LEU A 18 3.61 -4.34 1.50
C LEU A 18 3.68 -4.47 3.03
N ILE A 19 4.45 -3.59 3.68
CA ILE A 19 4.56 -3.57 5.15
C ILE A 19 3.18 -3.31 5.79
N MET A 20 2.41 -2.38 5.25
CA MET A 20 1.09 -2.03 5.75
C MET A 20 0.09 -3.18 5.63
N VAL A 21 0.08 -3.90 4.50
CA VAL A 21 -0.78 -5.07 4.28
C VAL A 21 -0.39 -6.22 5.21
N ILE A 22 0.89 -6.58 5.26
CA ILE A 22 1.36 -7.68 6.11
C ILE A 22 1.10 -7.37 7.59
N GLY A 23 1.41 -6.15 8.04
CA GLY A 23 1.19 -5.73 9.42
C GLY A 23 -0.30 -5.78 9.79
N SER A 24 -1.17 -5.24 8.93
CA SER A 24 -2.62 -5.24 9.17
C SER A 24 -3.19 -6.65 9.21
N LEU A 25 -2.82 -7.52 8.27
CA LEU A 25 -3.27 -8.91 8.26
C LEU A 25 -2.77 -9.70 9.48
N THR A 26 -1.53 -9.46 9.91
CA THR A 26 -0.98 -10.08 11.12
C THR A 26 -1.77 -9.66 12.36
N LEU A 27 -2.07 -8.36 12.49
CA LEU A 27 -2.88 -7.84 13.59
C LEU A 27 -4.32 -8.37 13.56
N ALA A 28 -4.90 -8.57 12.38
CA ALA A 28 -6.23 -9.15 12.19
C ALA A 28 -6.35 -10.61 12.68
N ILE A 29 -5.23 -11.32 12.72
CA ILE A 29 -5.14 -12.69 13.27
C ILE A 29 -5.01 -12.64 14.80
N ILE A 30 -4.22 -11.71 15.34
CA ILE A 30 -3.90 -11.64 16.77
C ILE A 30 -5.05 -11.01 17.58
N ASP A 31 -5.66 -9.94 17.07
CA ASP A 31 -6.76 -9.25 17.74
C ASP A 31 -8.07 -9.37 16.95
N GLU A 32 -8.89 -10.32 17.38
CA GLU A 32 -10.19 -10.61 16.77
C GLU A 32 -11.21 -9.48 16.98
N LYS A 33 -11.09 -8.67 18.05
CA LYS A 33 -12.02 -7.58 18.32
C LYS A 33 -11.86 -6.43 17.33
N SER A 34 -10.61 -6.18 16.92
CA SER A 34 -10.25 -5.11 15.98
C SER A 34 -10.05 -5.61 14.55
N ARG A 35 -10.35 -6.90 14.28
CA ARG A 35 -10.21 -7.53 12.96
C ARG A 35 -10.86 -6.73 11.83
N PRO A 36 -12.11 -6.23 11.95
CA PRO A 36 -12.74 -5.44 10.89
C PRO A 36 -11.91 -4.21 10.50
N GLN A 37 -11.38 -3.48 11.47
CA GLN A 37 -10.57 -2.28 11.27
C GLN A 37 -9.28 -2.60 10.52
N PHE A 38 -8.60 -3.71 10.89
CA PHE A 38 -7.38 -4.14 10.20
C PHE A 38 -7.65 -4.59 8.76
N LEU A 39 -8.80 -5.23 8.50
CA LEU A 39 -9.21 -5.57 7.14
C LEU A 39 -9.51 -4.32 6.32
N ASP A 40 -10.11 -3.29 6.91
CA ASP A 40 -10.35 -2.01 6.24
C ASP A 40 -9.04 -1.27 5.93
N LEU A 41 -8.09 -1.28 6.86
CA LEU A 41 -6.72 -0.78 6.63
C LEU A 41 -6.02 -1.52 5.47
N THR A 42 -6.21 -2.84 5.40
CA THR A 42 -5.65 -3.65 4.30
C THR A 42 -6.27 -3.25 2.96
N LYS A 43 -7.60 -3.15 2.89
CA LYS A 43 -8.31 -2.72 1.68
C LYS A 43 -7.91 -1.32 1.25
N PHE A 44 -7.77 -0.40 2.21
CA PHE A 44 -7.32 0.95 1.97
C PHE A 44 -5.91 0.95 1.35
N ALA A 45 -4.96 0.25 1.96
CA ALA A 45 -3.58 0.16 1.45
C ALA A 45 -3.51 -0.35 0.00
N VAL A 46 -4.24 -1.43 -0.29
CA VAL A 46 -4.30 -2.01 -1.64
C VAL A 46 -4.98 -1.06 -2.63
N GLY A 47 -6.13 -0.48 -2.27
CA GLY A 47 -6.87 0.44 -3.13
C GLY A 47 -6.09 1.71 -3.45
N THR A 48 -5.40 2.27 -2.45
CA THR A 48 -4.52 3.42 -2.60
C THR A 48 -3.31 3.12 -3.49
N TYR A 49 -2.69 1.95 -3.33
CA TYR A 49 -1.59 1.51 -4.19
C TYR A 49 -2.03 1.38 -5.65
N VAL A 50 -3.11 0.63 -5.90
CA VAL A 50 -3.69 0.46 -7.24
C VAL A 50 -4.09 1.81 -7.83
N GLY A 51 -4.76 2.67 -7.06
CA GLY A 51 -5.18 4.00 -7.50
C GLY A 51 -4.01 4.92 -7.90
N MET A 52 -2.85 4.77 -7.26
CA MET A 52 -1.64 5.52 -7.62
C MET A 52 -0.92 4.97 -8.86
N LEU A 53 -1.07 3.68 -9.15
CA LEU A 53 -0.51 3.05 -10.36
C LEU A 53 -1.34 3.34 -11.61
N ILE A 54 -2.64 3.66 -11.47
CA ILE A 54 -3.49 4.03 -12.60
C ILE A 54 -2.97 5.35 -13.22
N PRO A 55 -2.61 5.36 -14.52
CA PRO A 55 -2.16 6.58 -15.20
C PRO A 55 -3.26 7.65 -15.19
N ARG A 56 -2.95 8.83 -14.65
CA ARG A 56 -3.89 9.97 -14.60
C ARG A 56 -4.20 10.58 -15.99
N SER A 57 -3.65 10.03 -17.07
CA SER A 57 -3.86 10.51 -18.44
C SER A 57 -5.30 10.33 -18.94
N SER A 58 -6.15 9.54 -18.27
CA SER A 58 -7.57 9.39 -18.63
C SER A 58 -8.52 10.40 -17.98
N LEU A 59 -8.01 11.37 -17.20
CA LEU A 59 -8.84 12.39 -16.53
C LEU A 59 -8.74 13.78 -17.21
N LYS A 60 -8.03 13.90 -18.34
CA LYS A 60 -7.91 15.14 -19.11
C LYS A 60 -8.89 15.21 -20.29
N ASP A 61 -10.07 14.60 -20.14
CA ASP A 61 -11.14 14.74 -21.12
C ASP A 61 -12.49 14.62 -20.41
N ARG A 62 -12.88 15.70 -19.71
CA ARG A 62 -14.26 16.12 -19.39
C ARG A 62 -14.25 17.43 -18.60
#